data_AF-A0A0K2UWJ2-F1
#
_entry.id   AF-A0A0K2UWJ2-F1
#
_cell.length_a   1.000
_cell.length_b   1.000
_cell.length_c   1.000
_cell.angle_alpha   90.00
_cell.angle_beta   90.00
_cell.angle_gamma   90.00
#
_symmetry.space_group_name_H-M   'P 1'
#
loop_
_entity.id
_entity.type
_entity.pdbx_description
1 polymer ?
#
loop_
_entity_poly.entity_id
_entity_poly.type
_entity_poly.pdbx_seq_one_letter_code
_entity_poly.pdbx_strand_id
1 'polypeptide(L)'
;MMEREEGNSSGIPTGPPRLSKIKEVVQRQRKDSEDEGSPDIDFEYNDDDSLPNEISELYSYTEYPEYNLNQQSFNELLLYFRFKDKSWGHLNMDEKRRYIMNLANMIDVSKPDERMKAIRAFLYLCQGCWLECQSDAECFQSIEENVVLLYDCGIFTAFVELLDMEIENQVTASHACRKLAVNINDSIELRVILSVIYTMVHVLRVHPDEFFRKEFQDELNTPIKGELLAIRLFSMITKFCSGTSPHFPMKKVLLLLWKVLLTSLGGFETLKKLKDEIREKNNLEAVIEDTVTISKQMRPASPPAACTEFGDPGNNFRKAGLSSYSQGARRLKAPKQHHIDLGMNPDDDDDDVEFDNSLQGSDNDKRSVFSNDISGSEVVDDNIDRIASTSPETSIINPGIRALPWTPKVRMGDLDQFLDYSRLKFVGYSLREDRTTLAGLPDPIHEAVKVLKKHMYISLSEKQIESENNILNRPILNKDVVPELTATEILYKAMLPSLPQNMISLLKILLAAAPTSKAKTDSINIMTDVIPDEIPYNSI
;
A
#
# COMPACT_ATOMS: atom_id res chain seq x y z
N MET A 1 69.85 -50.04 44.80
CA MET A 1 71.07 -49.93 43.98
C MET A 1 70.68 -49.04 42.80
N MET A 2 71.22 -47.80 42.76
CA MET A 2 71.45 -46.88 41.62
C MET A 2 70.35 -46.69 40.55
N GLU A 3 69.99 -45.53 39.99
CA GLU A 3 70.42 -44.10 39.96
C GLU A 3 69.29 -43.37 39.15
N ARG A 4 68.81 -42.15 39.51
CA ARG A 4 69.12 -40.81 38.91
C ARG A 4 69.24 -40.80 37.36
N GLU A 5 68.79 -39.83 36.56
CA GLU A 5 68.18 -38.49 36.66
C GLU A 5 67.76 -38.06 35.21
N GLU A 6 67.13 -36.87 35.06
CA GLU A 6 66.84 -36.11 33.81
C GLU A 6 65.61 -36.55 32.99
N GLY A 7 64.70 -35.70 32.49
CA GLY A 7 64.55 -34.26 32.48
C GLY A 7 63.56 -33.85 31.36
N ASN A 8 62.58 -33.01 31.72
CA ASN A 8 62.00 -31.92 30.90
C ASN A 8 60.73 -32.11 30.01
N SER A 9 59.84 -31.12 30.21
CA SER A 9 58.85 -30.50 29.32
C SER A 9 57.39 -31.02 29.24
N SER A 10 56.54 -30.23 29.88
CA SER A 10 55.09 -30.12 29.74
C SER A 10 54.67 -29.53 28.38
N GLY A 11 53.67 -30.14 27.72
CA GLY A 11 53.01 -29.61 26.52
C GLY A 11 51.50 -29.56 26.68
N ILE A 12 50.96 -28.35 26.81
CA ILE A 12 49.52 -28.01 26.74
C ILE A 12 49.17 -27.80 25.26
N PRO A 13 48.05 -28.31 24.71
CA PRO A 13 47.53 -27.83 23.45
C PRO A 13 46.57 -26.65 23.67
N THR A 14 46.95 -25.50 23.14
CA THR A 14 46.17 -24.25 23.06
C THR A 14 45.52 -24.12 21.66
N GLY A 15 44.22 -23.80 21.59
CA GLY A 15 43.52 -23.43 20.34
C GLY A 15 42.02 -23.14 20.57
N PRO A 16 41.41 -22.05 20.04
CA PRO A 16 40.21 -21.44 20.62
C PRO A 16 38.87 -22.01 20.06
N PRO A 17 37.83 -22.20 20.90
CA PRO A 17 36.52 -22.74 20.49
C PRO A 17 35.56 -21.66 19.95
N ARG A 18 36.05 -20.64 19.22
CA ARG A 18 35.22 -19.49 18.80
C ARG A 18 34.55 -19.66 17.42
N LEU A 19 35.16 -20.40 16.49
CA LEU A 19 34.60 -20.62 15.15
C LEU A 19 33.41 -21.59 15.14
N SER A 20 33.41 -22.59 16.01
CA SER A 20 32.28 -23.53 16.17
C SER A 20 31.04 -22.84 16.71
N LYS A 21 31.19 -21.95 17.70
CA LYS A 21 30.09 -21.15 18.25
C LYS A 21 29.53 -20.14 17.25
N ILE A 22 30.36 -19.53 16.39
CA ILE A 22 29.87 -18.62 15.34
C ILE A 22 29.16 -19.41 14.24
N LYS A 23 29.66 -20.58 13.85
CA LYS A 23 28.95 -21.47 12.92
C LYS A 23 27.63 -21.97 13.50
N GLU A 24 27.57 -22.29 14.79
CA GLU A 24 26.32 -22.64 15.49
C GLU A 24 25.36 -21.47 15.58
N VAL A 25 25.84 -20.24 15.81
CA VAL A 25 24.98 -19.03 15.85
C VAL A 25 24.45 -18.69 14.46
N VAL A 26 25.26 -18.84 13.40
CA VAL A 26 24.84 -18.67 12.01
C VAL A 26 23.92 -19.82 11.56
N GLN A 27 24.14 -21.06 12.03
CA GLN A 27 23.24 -22.17 11.79
C GLN A 27 21.92 -22.03 12.57
N ARG A 28 21.94 -21.48 13.78
CA ARG A 28 20.74 -21.13 14.54
C ARG A 28 19.98 -19.99 13.88
N GLN A 29 20.65 -18.92 13.44
CA GLN A 29 20.01 -17.88 12.63
C GLN A 29 19.44 -18.41 11.30
N ARG A 30 20.09 -19.41 10.69
CA ARG A 30 19.56 -20.12 9.51
C ARG A 30 18.35 -21.00 9.84
N LYS A 31 18.33 -21.64 11.01
CA LYS A 31 17.19 -22.43 11.49
C LYS A 31 16.02 -21.55 11.92
N ASP A 32 16.29 -20.40 12.52
CA ASP A 32 15.27 -19.41 12.93
C ASP A 32 14.69 -18.64 11.72
N SER A 33 15.30 -18.76 10.52
CA SER A 33 14.74 -18.26 9.25
C SER A 33 14.07 -19.35 8.41
N GLU A 34 14.24 -20.62 8.78
CA GLU A 34 13.38 -21.72 8.33
C GLU A 34 12.20 -21.79 9.29
N ASP A 35 11.26 -20.87 9.12
CA ASP A 35 9.96 -20.89 9.82
C ASP A 35 9.21 -22.18 9.40
N GLU A 36 9.42 -23.26 10.18
CA GLU A 36 8.68 -24.51 10.12
C GLU A 36 7.20 -24.23 10.45
N GLY A 37 6.34 -24.29 9.43
CA GLY A 37 4.92 -24.57 9.65
C GLY A 37 3.94 -23.39 9.66
N SER A 38 4.26 -22.24 9.02
CA SER A 38 3.17 -21.39 8.53
C SER A 38 2.58 -22.07 7.27
N PRO A 39 1.28 -22.43 7.25
CA PRO A 39 0.67 -22.94 6.04
C PRO A 39 0.84 -21.89 4.94
N ASP A 40 1.23 -22.33 3.75
CA ASP A 40 1.22 -21.46 2.57
C ASP A 40 -0.22 -20.94 2.44
N ILE A 41 -0.39 -19.64 2.62
CA ILE A 41 -1.66 -18.99 2.35
C ILE A 41 -1.74 -18.91 0.84
N ASP A 42 -2.66 -19.66 0.24
CA ASP A 42 -3.04 -19.53 -1.17
C ASP A 42 -3.74 -18.19 -1.38
N PHE A 43 -2.98 -17.09 -1.31
CA PHE A 43 -3.46 -15.74 -1.56
C PHE A 43 -2.93 -15.26 -2.90
N GLU A 44 -3.81 -15.09 -3.87
CA GLU A 44 -3.46 -14.55 -5.17
C GLU A 44 -3.56 -13.02 -5.15
N TYR A 45 -2.44 -12.32 -5.36
CA TYR A 45 -2.42 -10.86 -5.41
C TYR A 45 -2.98 -10.33 -6.73
N ASN A 46 -4.29 -10.28 -6.89
CA ASN A 46 -4.95 -9.72 -8.07
C ASN A 46 -5.69 -8.41 -7.76
N ASP A 47 -6.02 -7.65 -8.80
CA ASP A 47 -6.79 -6.40 -8.67
C ASP A 47 -8.22 -6.68 -8.16
N ASP A 48 -8.77 -7.83 -8.56
CA ASP A 48 -10.11 -8.31 -8.30
C ASP A 48 -10.16 -9.83 -8.21
N ASP A 49 -11.29 -10.32 -7.71
CA ASP A 49 -11.64 -11.74 -7.61
C ASP A 49 -12.97 -12.00 -8.34
N SER A 50 -13.39 -13.26 -8.36
CA SER A 50 -14.69 -13.71 -8.86
C SER A 50 -15.85 -13.04 -8.12
N LEU A 51 -16.96 -12.82 -8.84
CA LEU A 51 -18.19 -12.21 -8.30
C LEU A 51 -18.64 -12.82 -6.94
N PRO A 52 -18.61 -14.15 -6.72
CA PRO A 52 -18.96 -14.73 -5.42
C PRO A 52 -18.03 -14.29 -4.28
N ASN A 53 -16.72 -14.24 -4.52
CA ASN A 53 -15.73 -13.84 -3.51
C ASN A 53 -15.85 -12.34 -3.19
N GLU A 54 -16.09 -11.52 -4.22
CA GLU A 54 -16.33 -10.08 -4.08
C GLU A 54 -17.59 -9.76 -3.27
N ILE A 55 -18.68 -10.50 -3.50
CA ILE A 55 -19.90 -10.40 -2.70
C ILE A 55 -19.63 -10.88 -1.27
N SER A 56 -18.88 -11.98 -1.09
CA SER A 56 -18.49 -12.47 0.23
C SER A 56 -17.63 -11.48 1.01
N GLU A 57 -16.80 -10.69 0.33
CA GLU A 57 -16.01 -9.64 0.96
C GLU A 57 -16.86 -8.42 1.34
N LEU A 58 -17.83 -8.04 0.50
CA LEU A 58 -18.71 -6.88 0.74
C LEU A 58 -19.53 -7.01 2.03
N TYR A 59 -20.12 -8.18 2.26
CA TYR A 59 -21.04 -8.42 3.38
C TYR A 59 -20.31 -8.98 4.61
N SER A 60 -20.81 -8.61 5.78
CA SER A 60 -20.37 -9.17 7.07
C SER A 60 -21.47 -10.10 7.60
N TYR A 61 -21.11 -11.12 8.40
CA TYR A 61 -22.09 -12.03 9.01
C TYR A 61 -23.11 -11.31 9.91
N THR A 62 -22.73 -10.16 10.48
CA THR A 62 -23.59 -9.27 11.27
C THR A 62 -24.77 -8.71 10.47
N GLU A 63 -24.65 -8.63 9.15
CA GLU A 63 -25.66 -8.05 8.24
C GLU A 63 -26.69 -9.10 7.75
N TYR A 64 -26.55 -10.37 8.15
CA TYR A 64 -27.47 -11.43 7.76
C TYR A 64 -28.96 -11.12 8.00
N PRO A 65 -29.38 -10.53 9.14
CA PRO A 65 -30.79 -10.17 9.36
C PRO A 65 -31.33 -9.18 8.33
N GLU A 66 -30.47 -8.35 7.74
CA GLU A 66 -30.87 -7.32 6.78
C GLU A 66 -31.33 -7.90 5.45
N TYR A 67 -30.86 -9.09 5.06
CA TYR A 67 -31.32 -9.76 3.84
C TYR A 67 -32.83 -10.02 3.86
N ASN A 68 -33.36 -10.45 5.00
CA ASN A 68 -34.80 -10.66 5.17
C ASN A 68 -35.57 -9.35 5.14
N LEU A 69 -35.03 -8.27 5.73
CA LEU A 69 -35.66 -6.94 5.70
C LEU A 69 -35.70 -6.36 4.28
N ASN A 70 -34.66 -6.60 3.48
CA ASN A 70 -34.59 -6.16 2.09
C ASN A 70 -35.68 -6.82 1.25
N GLN A 71 -35.80 -8.14 1.39
CA GLN A 71 -36.85 -8.94 0.73
C GLN A 71 -38.25 -8.50 1.16
N GLN A 72 -38.49 -8.30 2.47
CA GLN A 72 -39.79 -7.85 2.98
C GLN A 72 -40.17 -6.49 2.40
N SER A 73 -39.24 -5.53 2.39
CA SER A 73 -39.46 -4.19 1.83
C SER A 73 -39.80 -4.26 0.34
N PHE A 74 -39.10 -5.10 -0.42
CA PHE A 74 -39.40 -5.34 -1.83
C PHE A 74 -40.82 -5.88 -2.04
N ASN A 75 -41.20 -6.93 -1.32
CA ASN A 75 -42.52 -7.55 -1.44
C ASN A 75 -43.65 -6.59 -1.05
N GLU A 76 -43.47 -5.81 0.02
CA GLU A 76 -44.43 -4.77 0.41
C GLU A 76 -44.65 -3.73 -0.69
N LEU A 77 -43.57 -3.27 -1.32
CA LEU A 77 -43.62 -2.26 -2.38
C LEU A 77 -44.21 -2.83 -3.68
N LEU A 78 -43.92 -4.08 -4.01
CA LEU A 78 -44.52 -4.77 -5.16
C LEU A 78 -46.05 -4.87 -5.02
N LEU A 79 -46.53 -5.17 -3.81
CA LEU A 79 -47.96 -5.15 -3.48
C LEU A 79 -48.55 -3.73 -3.53
N TYR A 80 -47.82 -2.73 -3.01
CA TYR A 80 -48.23 -1.33 -2.99
C TYR A 80 -48.44 -0.76 -4.40
N PHE A 81 -47.50 -1.03 -5.32
CA PHE A 81 -47.58 -0.58 -6.72
C PHE A 81 -48.52 -1.42 -7.60
N ARG A 82 -49.33 -2.30 -6.99
CA ARG A 82 -50.37 -3.12 -7.67
C ARG A 82 -49.83 -4.08 -8.72
N PHE A 83 -48.61 -4.59 -8.56
CA PHE A 83 -48.09 -5.71 -9.34
C PHE A 83 -48.53 -7.08 -8.77
N LYS A 84 -49.64 -7.09 -8.00
CA LYS A 84 -50.16 -8.28 -7.30
C LYS A 84 -50.18 -9.48 -8.24
N ASP A 85 -49.60 -10.59 -7.76
CA ASP A 85 -49.54 -11.92 -8.36
C ASP A 85 -48.40 -12.21 -9.36
N LYS A 86 -47.47 -11.27 -9.58
CA LYS A 86 -46.25 -11.52 -10.37
C LYS A 86 -44.99 -11.46 -9.50
N SER A 87 -44.11 -12.45 -9.65
CA SER A 87 -42.75 -12.39 -9.11
C SER A 87 -41.85 -11.54 -10.03
N TRP A 88 -40.68 -11.10 -9.55
CA TRP A 88 -39.77 -10.28 -10.35
C TRP A 88 -39.42 -10.94 -11.71
N GLY A 89 -39.16 -12.25 -11.70
CA GLY A 89 -38.89 -13.02 -12.91
C GLY A 89 -40.05 -13.07 -13.92
N HIS A 90 -41.30 -12.90 -13.47
CA HIS A 90 -42.50 -12.95 -14.32
C HIS A 90 -42.92 -11.58 -14.86
N LEU A 91 -42.22 -10.50 -14.52
CA LEU A 91 -42.50 -9.15 -15.02
C LEU A 91 -41.88 -8.94 -16.41
N ASN A 92 -42.64 -8.29 -17.29
CA ASN A 92 -42.11 -7.83 -18.58
C ASN A 92 -41.09 -6.70 -18.37
N MET A 93 -40.20 -6.47 -19.35
CA MET A 93 -39.19 -5.40 -19.27
C MET A 93 -39.80 -4.01 -19.00
N ASP A 94 -40.93 -3.67 -19.63
CA ASP A 94 -41.63 -2.41 -19.39
C ASP A 94 -42.20 -2.32 -17.96
N GLU A 95 -42.67 -3.45 -17.42
CA GLU A 95 -43.19 -3.53 -16.05
C GLU A 95 -42.04 -3.37 -15.05
N LYS A 96 -40.89 -4.01 -15.30
CA LYS A 96 -39.68 -3.87 -14.49
C LYS A 96 -39.17 -2.42 -14.50
N ARG A 97 -39.07 -1.78 -15.68
CA ARG A 97 -38.69 -0.36 -15.81
C ARG A 97 -39.67 0.55 -15.05
N ARG A 98 -40.98 0.30 -15.16
CA ARG A 98 -41.99 1.07 -14.41
C ARG A 98 -41.85 0.89 -12.89
N TYR A 99 -41.57 -0.32 -12.42
CA TYR A 99 -41.34 -0.58 -11.01
C TYR A 99 -40.10 0.15 -10.49
N ILE A 100 -38.98 0.09 -11.23
CA ILE A 100 -37.73 0.80 -10.91
C ILE A 100 -37.97 2.32 -10.82
N MET A 101 -38.69 2.91 -11.79
CA MET A 101 -39.00 4.33 -11.76
C MET A 101 -39.90 4.73 -10.59
N ASN A 102 -40.86 3.87 -10.22
CA ASN A 102 -41.68 4.10 -9.03
C ASN A 102 -40.86 4.05 -7.73
N LEU A 103 -39.89 3.14 -7.63
CA LEU A 103 -38.96 3.08 -6.50
C LEU A 103 -38.03 4.31 -6.47
N ALA A 104 -37.53 4.76 -7.63
CA ALA A 104 -36.70 5.97 -7.72
C ALA A 104 -37.46 7.19 -7.21
N ASN A 105 -38.73 7.35 -7.59
CA ASN A 105 -39.58 8.42 -7.06
C ASN A 105 -39.76 8.35 -5.54
N MET A 106 -39.70 7.15 -4.92
CA MET A 106 -39.76 7.00 -3.47
C MET A 106 -38.46 7.38 -2.76
N ILE A 107 -37.31 7.29 -3.45
CA ILE A 107 -36.03 7.77 -2.90
C ILE A 107 -36.06 9.29 -2.71
N ASP A 108 -36.73 10.01 -3.62
CA ASP A 108 -36.87 11.47 -3.56
C ASP A 108 -37.88 11.94 -2.49
N VAL A 109 -38.61 11.03 -1.84
CA VAL A 109 -39.62 11.37 -0.83
C VAL A 109 -38.94 11.80 0.49
N SER A 110 -39.46 12.86 1.11
CA SER A 110 -38.88 13.45 2.34
C SER A 110 -39.01 12.58 3.60
N LYS A 111 -39.72 11.44 3.55
CA LYS A 111 -39.92 10.59 4.72
C LYS A 111 -38.83 9.51 4.79
N PRO A 112 -38.03 9.46 5.87
CA PRO A 112 -36.90 8.53 5.97
C PRO A 112 -37.34 7.07 5.94
N ASP A 113 -38.49 6.73 6.54
CA ASP A 113 -38.97 5.34 6.58
C ASP A 113 -39.38 4.81 5.19
N GLU A 114 -40.08 5.63 4.41
CA GLU A 114 -40.50 5.27 3.04
C GLU A 114 -39.29 5.19 2.11
N ARG A 115 -38.35 6.14 2.25
CA ARG A 115 -37.08 6.16 1.52
C ARG A 115 -36.25 4.91 1.82
N MET A 116 -36.11 4.55 3.09
CA MET A 116 -35.35 3.36 3.50
C MET A 116 -35.94 2.07 2.92
N LYS A 117 -37.28 1.94 2.87
CA LYS A 117 -37.93 0.78 2.22
C LYS A 117 -37.59 0.69 0.74
N ALA A 118 -37.57 1.82 0.03
CA ALA A 118 -37.21 1.87 -1.39
C ALA A 118 -35.73 1.48 -1.60
N ILE A 119 -34.82 2.03 -0.80
CA ILE A 119 -33.38 1.73 -0.83
C ILE A 119 -33.13 0.24 -0.58
N ARG A 120 -33.82 -0.35 0.41
CA ARG A 120 -33.78 -1.80 0.70
C ARG A 120 -34.28 -2.66 -0.45
N ALA A 121 -35.35 -2.23 -1.13
CA ALA A 121 -35.87 -2.93 -2.30
C ALA A 121 -34.89 -2.90 -3.48
N PHE A 122 -34.18 -1.79 -3.70
CA PHE A 122 -33.09 -1.73 -4.68
C PHE A 122 -31.94 -2.66 -4.32
N LEU A 123 -31.53 -2.72 -3.05
CA LEU A 123 -30.50 -3.67 -2.64
C LEU A 123 -30.93 -5.12 -2.90
N TYR A 124 -32.20 -5.47 -2.68
CA TYR A 124 -32.70 -6.81 -3.01
C TYR A 124 -32.62 -7.13 -4.51
N LEU A 125 -32.87 -6.15 -5.39
CA LEU A 125 -32.67 -6.30 -6.83
C LEU A 125 -31.19 -6.53 -7.19
N CYS A 126 -30.29 -5.75 -6.59
CA CYS A 126 -28.84 -5.92 -6.75
C CYS A 126 -28.31 -7.23 -6.16
N GLN A 127 -29.04 -7.85 -5.22
CA GLN A 127 -28.76 -9.18 -4.66
C GLN A 127 -29.34 -10.32 -5.53
N GLY A 128 -29.85 -10.02 -6.72
CA GLY A 128 -30.28 -11.04 -7.69
C GLY A 128 -31.66 -11.64 -7.43
N CYS A 129 -32.46 -11.07 -6.52
CA CYS A 129 -33.75 -11.64 -6.12
C CYS A 129 -33.64 -13.13 -5.74
N TRP A 130 -32.61 -13.47 -4.95
CA TRP A 130 -32.17 -14.83 -4.62
C TRP A 130 -33.27 -15.81 -4.19
N LEU A 131 -34.40 -15.34 -3.65
CA LEU A 131 -35.53 -16.20 -3.25
C LEU A 131 -36.23 -16.84 -4.46
N GLU A 132 -36.20 -16.18 -5.62
CA GLU A 132 -36.82 -16.68 -6.85
C GLU A 132 -35.87 -17.61 -7.64
N CYS A 133 -34.59 -17.62 -7.29
CA CYS A 133 -33.55 -18.39 -7.98
C CYS A 133 -33.50 -19.83 -7.46
N GLN A 134 -33.23 -20.78 -8.35
CA GLN A 134 -33.08 -22.20 -8.01
C GLN A 134 -31.62 -22.61 -7.82
N SER A 135 -30.68 -21.77 -8.28
CA SER A 135 -29.24 -22.00 -8.19
C SER A 135 -28.46 -20.71 -7.98
N ASP A 136 -27.25 -20.82 -7.42
CA ASP A 136 -26.36 -19.68 -7.23
C ASP A 136 -25.97 -19.04 -8.58
N ALA A 137 -25.79 -19.85 -9.62
CA ALA A 137 -25.48 -19.36 -10.97
C ALA A 137 -26.61 -18.49 -11.56
N GLU A 138 -27.86 -18.90 -11.37
CA GLU A 138 -29.03 -18.12 -11.78
C GLU A 138 -29.12 -16.80 -10.98
N CYS A 139 -28.79 -16.84 -9.69
CA CYS A 139 -28.73 -15.65 -8.86
C CYS A 139 -27.69 -14.65 -9.37
N PHE A 140 -26.46 -15.11 -9.68
CA PHE A 140 -25.42 -14.24 -10.22
C PHE A 140 -25.79 -13.66 -11.58
N GLN A 141 -26.40 -14.45 -12.47
CA GLN A 141 -26.91 -13.93 -13.74
C GLN A 141 -28.01 -12.88 -13.52
N SER A 142 -28.92 -13.12 -12.57
CA SER A 142 -29.96 -12.15 -12.19
C SER A 142 -29.35 -10.85 -11.64
N ILE A 143 -28.26 -10.92 -10.87
CA ILE A 143 -27.50 -9.73 -10.43
C ILE A 143 -27.03 -8.93 -11.63
N GLU A 144 -26.38 -9.57 -12.60
CA GLU A 144 -25.88 -8.91 -13.81
C GLU A 144 -27.01 -8.24 -14.60
N GLU A 145 -28.08 -8.98 -14.89
CA GLU A 145 -29.23 -8.48 -15.64
C GLU A 145 -29.95 -7.32 -14.91
N ASN A 146 -30.13 -7.44 -13.60
CA ASN A 146 -30.79 -6.41 -12.80
C ASN A 146 -29.94 -5.14 -12.73
N VAL A 147 -28.63 -5.25 -12.54
CA VAL A 147 -27.73 -4.09 -12.48
C VAL A 147 -27.73 -3.33 -13.80
N VAL A 148 -27.63 -4.02 -14.94
CA VAL A 148 -27.69 -3.37 -16.26
C VAL A 148 -29.03 -2.64 -16.43
N LEU A 149 -30.14 -3.25 -16.03
CA LEU A 149 -31.45 -2.60 -16.09
C LEU A 149 -31.56 -1.37 -15.17
N LEU A 150 -30.98 -1.43 -13.97
CA LEU A 150 -30.93 -0.30 -13.04
C LEU A 150 -30.07 0.83 -13.60
N TYR A 151 -28.94 0.51 -14.22
CA TYR A 151 -28.08 1.48 -14.88
C TYR A 151 -28.79 2.19 -16.03
N ASP A 152 -29.46 1.44 -16.92
CA ASP A 152 -30.28 2.00 -18.01
C ASP A 152 -31.38 2.96 -17.52
N CYS A 153 -31.85 2.78 -16.27
CA CYS A 153 -32.88 3.62 -15.68
C CYS A 153 -32.31 4.85 -14.94
N GLY A 154 -31.00 5.08 -14.98
CA GLY A 154 -30.35 6.22 -14.31
C GLY A 154 -30.27 6.08 -12.79
N ILE A 155 -30.32 4.85 -12.26
CA ILE A 155 -30.32 4.62 -10.81
C ILE A 155 -28.93 4.87 -10.21
N PHE A 156 -27.85 4.67 -10.96
CA PHE A 156 -26.49 4.93 -10.49
C PHE A 156 -26.32 6.37 -10.02
N THR A 157 -26.66 7.34 -10.87
CA THR A 157 -26.60 8.77 -10.52
C THR A 157 -27.49 9.11 -9.34
N ALA A 158 -28.70 8.56 -9.28
CA ALA A 158 -29.62 8.78 -8.15
C ALA A 158 -29.04 8.28 -6.81
N PHE A 159 -28.39 7.12 -6.80
CA PHE A 159 -27.75 6.58 -5.59
C PHE A 159 -26.49 7.37 -5.19
N VAL A 160 -25.73 7.87 -6.16
CA VAL A 160 -24.58 8.74 -5.90
C VAL A 160 -25.04 10.08 -5.29
N GLU A 161 -26.18 10.63 -5.72
CA GLU A 161 -26.77 11.81 -5.11
C GLU A 161 -27.36 11.55 -3.72
N LEU A 162 -27.99 10.39 -3.54
CA LEU A 162 -28.50 9.94 -2.25
C LEU A 162 -27.38 9.76 -1.22
N LEU A 163 -26.21 9.26 -1.67
CA LEU A 163 -25.01 9.17 -0.85
C LEU A 163 -24.55 10.56 -0.37
N ASP A 164 -24.55 11.57 -1.24
CA ASP A 164 -24.17 12.93 -0.85
C ASP A 164 -25.07 13.48 0.26
N MET A 165 -26.39 13.31 0.09
CA MET A 165 -27.37 13.73 1.08
C MET A 165 -27.12 13.10 2.44
N GLU A 166 -26.79 11.81 2.49
CA GLU A 166 -26.55 11.11 3.75
C GLU A 166 -25.16 11.43 4.36
N ILE A 167 -24.14 11.72 3.53
CA ILE A 167 -22.83 12.22 4.00
C ILE A 167 -22.96 13.60 4.67
N GLU A 168 -23.89 14.43 4.21
CA GLU A 168 -24.16 15.77 4.75
C GLU A 168 -25.13 15.76 5.96
N ASN A 169 -25.66 14.59 6.35
CA ASN A 169 -26.62 14.47 7.43
C ASN A 169 -26.00 14.73 8.81
N GLN A 170 -25.97 16.01 9.20
CA GLN A 170 -25.37 16.48 10.46
C GLN A 170 -26.07 15.94 11.71
N VAL A 171 -27.35 15.55 11.62
CA VAL A 171 -28.11 15.02 12.75
C VAL A 171 -27.54 13.66 13.14
N THR A 172 -27.42 12.74 12.18
CA THR A 172 -26.84 11.41 12.39
C THR A 172 -25.40 11.50 12.88
N ALA A 173 -24.59 12.37 12.27
CA ALA A 173 -23.22 12.64 12.72
C ALA A 173 -23.17 13.12 14.17
N SER A 174 -24.00 14.10 14.54
CA SER A 174 -24.06 14.64 15.90
C SER A 174 -24.56 13.63 16.94
N HIS A 175 -25.46 12.72 16.55
CA HIS A 175 -25.90 11.63 17.41
C HIS A 175 -24.80 10.59 17.61
N ALA A 176 -24.10 10.21 16.55
CA ALA A 176 -22.99 9.26 16.62
C ALA A 176 -21.84 9.77 17.49
N CYS A 177 -21.43 11.04 17.33
CA CYS A 177 -20.35 11.64 18.13
C CYS A 177 -20.66 11.73 19.62
N ARG A 178 -21.95 11.75 20.01
CA ARG A 178 -22.37 11.77 21.42
C ARG A 178 -22.41 10.38 22.06
N LYS A 179 -22.37 9.30 21.26
CA LYS A 179 -22.37 7.92 21.78
C LYS A 179 -20.96 7.50 22.18
N LEU A 180 -20.86 6.80 23.32
CA LEU A 180 -19.60 6.21 23.79
C LEU A 180 -19.09 5.09 22.87
N ALA A 181 -20.01 4.38 22.23
CA ALA A 181 -19.72 3.38 21.21
C ALA A 181 -20.75 3.51 20.08
N VAL A 182 -20.26 3.64 18.85
CA VAL A 182 -21.08 3.64 17.65
C VAL A 182 -21.39 2.20 17.28
N ASN A 183 -22.60 1.97 16.77
CA ASN A 183 -23.06 0.63 16.41
C ASN A 183 -23.40 0.51 14.90
N ILE A 184 -23.44 -0.71 14.38
CA ILE A 184 -23.90 -1.05 13.03
C ILE A 184 -25.32 -0.48 12.77
N ASN A 185 -26.18 -0.36 13.78
CA ASN A 185 -27.50 0.23 13.56
C ASN A 185 -27.49 1.75 13.25
N ASP A 186 -26.38 2.45 13.47
CA ASP A 186 -26.28 3.90 13.25
C ASP A 186 -25.97 4.26 11.78
N SER A 187 -25.60 3.28 10.95
CA SER A 187 -25.16 3.49 9.57
C SER A 187 -25.88 2.62 8.55
N ILE A 188 -27.07 2.11 8.89
CA ILE A 188 -27.82 1.17 8.05
C ILE A 188 -28.07 1.76 6.66
N GLU A 189 -28.58 3.00 6.57
CA GLU A 189 -28.88 3.66 5.29
C GLU A 189 -27.61 3.79 4.43
N LEU A 190 -26.51 4.30 5.00
CA LEU A 190 -25.21 4.38 4.31
C LEU A 190 -24.70 3.01 3.84
N ARG A 191 -24.80 1.97 4.66
CA ARG A 191 -24.36 0.62 4.27
C ARG A 191 -25.16 0.07 3.10
N VAL A 192 -26.47 0.24 3.11
CA VAL A 192 -27.33 -0.22 2.02
C VAL A 192 -27.03 0.57 0.74
N ILE A 193 -26.90 1.90 0.81
CA ILE A 193 -26.53 2.75 -0.33
C ILE A 193 -25.18 2.33 -0.91
N LEU A 194 -24.14 2.24 -0.07
CA LEU A 194 -22.79 1.84 -0.50
C LEU A 194 -22.76 0.44 -1.09
N SER A 195 -23.59 -0.49 -0.59
CA SER A 195 -23.69 -1.85 -1.12
C SER A 195 -24.31 -1.86 -2.52
N VAL A 196 -25.38 -1.07 -2.76
CA VAL A 196 -25.96 -0.91 -4.10
C VAL A 196 -24.93 -0.35 -5.07
N ILE A 197 -24.27 0.76 -4.70
CA ILE A 197 -23.26 1.40 -5.57
C ILE A 197 -22.09 0.43 -5.84
N TYR A 198 -21.63 -0.31 -4.83
CA TYR A 198 -20.56 -1.30 -4.98
C TYR A 198 -20.92 -2.38 -6.00
N THR A 199 -22.08 -3.02 -5.84
CA THR A 199 -22.53 -4.08 -6.76
C THR A 199 -22.69 -3.54 -8.17
N MET A 200 -23.22 -2.32 -8.33
CA MET A 200 -23.30 -1.67 -9.64
C MET A 200 -21.92 -1.45 -10.26
N VAL A 201 -21.00 -0.81 -9.55
CA VAL A 201 -19.63 -0.53 -10.06
C VAL A 201 -18.91 -1.82 -10.44
N HIS A 202 -19.00 -2.86 -9.60
CA HIS A 202 -18.32 -4.13 -9.86
C HIS A 202 -18.86 -4.83 -11.12
N VAL A 203 -20.18 -4.98 -11.23
CA VAL A 203 -20.81 -5.64 -12.37
C VAL A 203 -20.59 -4.85 -13.67
N LEU A 204 -20.77 -3.54 -13.65
CA LEU A 204 -20.59 -2.68 -14.83
C LEU A 204 -19.12 -2.66 -15.29
N ARG A 205 -18.16 -2.77 -14.37
CA ARG A 205 -16.72 -2.90 -14.70
C ARG A 205 -16.40 -4.21 -15.41
N VAL A 206 -17.00 -5.33 -15.00
CA VAL A 206 -16.70 -6.67 -15.55
C VAL A 206 -17.62 -7.03 -16.74
N HIS A 207 -18.57 -6.15 -17.07
CA HIS A 207 -19.53 -6.36 -18.15
C HIS A 207 -18.84 -6.76 -19.47
N PRO A 208 -19.34 -7.75 -20.23
CA PRO A 208 -18.66 -8.28 -21.42
C PRO A 208 -18.48 -7.26 -22.55
N ASP A 209 -19.42 -6.33 -22.71
CA ASP A 209 -19.35 -5.29 -23.74
C ASP A 209 -18.36 -4.16 -23.38
N GLU A 210 -17.32 -4.00 -24.19
CA GLU A 210 -16.30 -2.96 -24.02
C GLU A 210 -16.84 -1.55 -24.20
N PHE A 211 -17.81 -1.35 -25.09
CA PHE A 211 -18.40 -0.02 -25.30
C PHE A 211 -19.11 0.44 -24.04
N PHE A 212 -19.92 -0.44 -23.47
CA PHE A 212 -20.64 -0.20 -22.24
C PHE A 212 -19.70 0.05 -21.05
N ARG A 213 -18.60 -0.70 -20.94
CA ARG A 213 -17.56 -0.44 -19.92
C ARG A 213 -16.94 0.95 -20.05
N LYS A 214 -16.65 1.39 -21.29
CA LYS A 214 -16.08 2.72 -21.56
C LYS A 214 -17.06 3.83 -21.25
N GLU A 215 -18.33 3.68 -21.61
CA GLU A 215 -19.39 4.64 -21.28
C GLU A 215 -19.50 4.83 -19.76
N PHE A 216 -19.52 3.73 -19.00
CA PHE A 216 -19.54 3.80 -17.55
C PHE A 216 -18.26 4.38 -16.95
N GLN A 217 -17.09 4.05 -17.52
CA GLN A 217 -15.80 4.64 -17.11
C GLN A 217 -15.79 6.16 -17.31
N ASP A 218 -16.32 6.65 -18.43
CA ASP A 218 -16.42 8.08 -18.71
C ASP A 218 -17.41 8.78 -17.77
N GLU A 219 -18.53 8.12 -17.44
CA GLU A 219 -19.48 8.62 -16.44
C GLU A 219 -18.84 8.74 -15.05
N LEU A 220 -18.08 7.72 -14.60
CA LEU A 220 -17.35 7.77 -13.32
C LEU A 220 -16.27 8.86 -13.27
N ASN A 221 -15.64 9.13 -14.41
CA ASN A 221 -14.62 10.17 -14.55
C ASN A 221 -15.22 11.58 -14.73
N THR A 222 -16.54 11.68 -14.85
CA THR A 222 -17.26 12.95 -14.95
C THR A 222 -17.74 13.38 -13.55
N PRO A 223 -17.49 14.64 -13.14
CA PRO A 223 -17.91 15.10 -11.82
C PRO A 223 -19.44 15.23 -11.73
N ILE A 224 -20.05 14.45 -10.84
CA ILE A 224 -21.47 14.57 -10.47
C ILE A 224 -21.56 15.68 -9.41
N LYS A 225 -22.49 16.64 -9.55
CA LYS A 225 -22.60 17.83 -8.67
C LYS A 225 -21.27 18.56 -8.40
N GLY A 226 -20.31 18.51 -9.33
CA GLY A 226 -19.03 19.21 -9.24
C GLY A 226 -17.88 18.43 -8.57
N GLU A 227 -18.10 17.20 -8.10
CA GLU A 227 -17.06 16.35 -7.50
C GLU A 227 -17.08 14.91 -8.05
N LEU A 228 -15.90 14.29 -8.15
CA LEU A 228 -15.78 12.88 -8.54
C LEU A 228 -16.18 11.96 -7.39
N LEU A 229 -16.78 10.81 -7.70
CA LEU A 229 -17.16 9.80 -6.69
C LEU A 229 -15.94 9.38 -5.83
N ALA A 230 -14.78 9.19 -6.44
CA ALA A 230 -13.54 8.87 -5.72
C ALA A 230 -13.19 9.94 -4.66
N ILE A 231 -13.35 11.22 -4.98
CA ILE A 231 -13.04 12.33 -4.06
C ILE A 231 -14.03 12.37 -2.89
N ARG A 232 -15.31 12.07 -3.15
CA ARG A 232 -16.33 11.97 -2.09
C ARG A 232 -16.02 10.85 -1.11
N LEU A 233 -15.60 9.69 -1.61
CA LEU A 233 -15.18 8.56 -0.77
C LEU A 233 -13.92 8.88 0.04
N PHE A 234 -12.93 9.58 -0.55
CA PHE A 234 -11.80 10.12 0.20
C PHE A 234 -12.25 11.11 1.29
N SER A 235 -13.23 11.97 1.00
CA SER A 235 -13.81 12.87 2.00
C SER A 235 -14.46 12.10 3.16
N MET A 236 -15.18 11.00 2.89
CA MET A 236 -15.71 10.14 3.95
C MET A 236 -14.60 9.58 4.86
N ILE A 237 -13.51 9.10 4.26
CA ILE A 237 -12.36 8.56 5.01
C ILE A 237 -11.74 9.63 5.91
N THR A 238 -11.56 10.86 5.41
CA THR A 238 -10.98 11.96 6.19
C THR A 238 -11.94 12.44 7.31
N LYS A 239 -13.26 12.51 7.05
CA LYS A 239 -14.29 12.81 8.05
C LYS A 239 -14.34 11.76 9.17
N PHE A 240 -14.21 10.48 8.82
CA PHE A 240 -14.13 9.40 9.79
C PHE A 240 -12.86 9.50 10.64
N CYS A 241 -11.69 9.67 10.02
CA CYS A 241 -10.39 9.75 10.72
C CYS A 241 -10.20 11.02 11.57
N SER A 242 -11.00 12.07 11.32
CA SER A 242 -11.07 13.27 12.14
C SER A 242 -12.07 13.15 13.30
N GLY A 243 -12.85 12.05 13.36
CA GLY A 243 -13.87 11.83 14.38
C GLY A 243 -15.15 12.62 14.18
N THR A 244 -15.31 13.32 13.05
CA THR A 244 -16.53 14.11 12.76
C THR A 244 -17.71 13.22 12.38
N SER A 245 -17.46 12.02 11.87
CA SER A 245 -18.49 11.05 11.48
C SER A 245 -18.03 9.63 11.77
N PRO A 246 -18.05 9.20 13.05
CA PRO A 246 -17.52 7.90 13.47
C PRO A 246 -18.43 6.71 13.11
N HIS A 247 -19.61 6.94 12.54
CA HIS A 247 -20.55 5.91 12.11
C HIS A 247 -20.36 5.45 10.67
N PHE A 248 -19.51 6.12 9.89
CA PHE A 248 -19.31 5.75 8.49
C PHE A 248 -18.74 4.33 8.37
N PRO A 249 -19.34 3.48 7.51
CA PRO A 249 -18.95 2.09 7.40
C PRO A 249 -17.67 1.93 6.56
N MET A 250 -16.50 2.05 7.21
CA MET A 250 -15.20 2.16 6.53
C MET A 250 -14.87 0.98 5.63
N LYS A 251 -15.27 -0.24 6.00
CA LYS A 251 -15.04 -1.41 5.15
C LYS A 251 -15.66 -1.21 3.77
N LYS A 252 -16.94 -0.84 3.71
CA LYS A 252 -17.68 -0.63 2.45
C LYS A 252 -17.17 0.60 1.69
N VAL A 253 -16.79 1.67 2.39
CA VAL A 253 -16.20 2.87 1.77
C VAL A 253 -14.86 2.54 1.09
N LEU A 254 -13.97 1.79 1.75
CA LEU A 254 -12.67 1.42 1.21
C LEU A 254 -12.79 0.45 0.04
N LEU A 255 -13.66 -0.56 0.14
CA LEU A 255 -13.95 -1.50 -0.94
C LEU A 255 -14.50 -0.76 -2.17
N LEU A 256 -15.49 0.12 -1.98
CA LEU A 256 -16.04 0.91 -3.08
C LEU A 256 -14.99 1.85 -3.67
N LEU A 257 -14.17 2.52 -2.85
CA LEU A 257 -13.11 3.40 -3.32
C LEU A 257 -12.12 2.62 -4.20
N TRP A 258 -11.70 1.43 -3.77
CA TRP A 258 -10.83 0.57 -4.56
C TRP A 258 -11.44 0.24 -5.92
N LYS A 259 -12.71 -0.20 -5.96
CA LYS A 259 -13.38 -0.54 -7.23
C LYS A 259 -13.60 0.67 -8.14
N VAL A 260 -13.91 1.85 -7.59
CA VAL A 260 -14.01 3.09 -8.37
C VAL A 260 -12.65 3.44 -8.98
N LEU A 261 -11.56 3.39 -8.20
CA LEU A 261 -10.21 3.66 -8.70
C LEU A 261 -9.80 2.67 -9.79
N LEU A 262 -10.07 1.37 -9.59
CA LEU A 262 -9.79 0.34 -10.60
C LEU A 262 -10.58 0.54 -11.89
N THR A 263 -11.83 0.97 -11.80
CA THR A 263 -12.68 1.22 -12.99
C THR A 263 -12.22 2.48 -13.72
N SER A 264 -11.92 3.55 -12.97
CA SER A 264 -11.48 4.83 -13.54
C SER A 264 -10.09 4.80 -14.15
N LEU A 265 -9.11 4.19 -13.45
CA LEU A 265 -7.68 4.25 -13.80
C LEU A 265 -7.14 2.97 -14.43
N GLY A 266 -7.86 1.85 -14.30
CA GLY A 266 -7.39 0.52 -14.70
C GLY A 266 -6.61 -0.20 -13.59
N GLY A 267 -6.37 -1.50 -13.83
CA GLY A 267 -5.59 -2.36 -12.93
C GLY A 267 -4.07 -2.29 -13.15
N PHE A 268 -3.33 -3.15 -12.44
CA PHE A 268 -1.87 -3.22 -12.51
C PHE A 268 -1.34 -3.54 -13.91
N GLU A 269 -2.04 -4.41 -14.67
CA GLU A 269 -1.64 -4.74 -16.05
C GLU A 269 -1.78 -3.54 -17.00
N THR A 270 -2.87 -2.78 -16.87
CA THR A 270 -3.10 -1.56 -17.64
C THR A 270 -2.03 -0.51 -17.28
N LEU A 271 -1.72 -0.35 -16.00
CA LEU A 271 -0.66 0.54 -15.54
C LEU A 271 0.70 0.18 -16.14
N LYS A 272 1.03 -1.12 -16.23
CA LYS A 272 2.27 -1.58 -16.86
C LYS A 272 2.34 -1.19 -18.34
N LYS A 273 1.28 -1.46 -19.11
CA LYS A 273 1.19 -1.10 -20.54
C LYS A 273 1.34 0.41 -20.74
N LEU A 274 0.60 1.21 -19.98
CA LEU A 274 0.66 2.68 -20.05
C LEU A 274 2.07 3.20 -19.71
N LYS A 275 2.73 2.61 -18.71
CA LYS A 275 4.09 3.00 -18.34
C LYS A 275 5.08 2.70 -19.45
N ASP A 276 4.98 1.55 -20.10
CA ASP A 276 5.84 1.19 -21.22
C ASP A 276 5.59 2.09 -22.45
N GLU A 277 4.32 2.37 -22.78
CA GLU A 277 3.94 3.30 -23.85
C GLU A 277 4.50 4.72 -23.63
N ILE A 278 4.37 5.26 -22.41
CA ILE A 278 4.90 6.59 -22.08
C ILE A 278 6.43 6.60 -22.12
N ARG A 279 7.09 5.50 -21.74
CA ARG A 279 8.55 5.38 -21.82
C ARG A 279 9.02 5.33 -23.26
N GLU A 280 8.32 4.57 -24.12
CA GLU A 280 8.60 4.53 -25.56
C GLU A 280 8.44 5.91 -26.19
N LYS A 281 7.35 6.65 -25.89
CA LYS A 281 7.15 8.04 -26.33
C LYS A 281 8.30 8.98 -25.94
N ASN A 282 8.94 8.73 -24.79
CA ASN A 282 10.07 9.52 -24.28
C ASN A 282 11.45 8.96 -24.68
N ASN A 283 11.51 7.99 -25.60
CA ASN A 283 12.74 7.30 -26.02
C ASN A 283 13.51 6.65 -24.86
N LEU A 284 12.80 6.09 -23.88
CA LEU A 284 13.36 5.34 -22.76
C LEU A 284 13.12 3.84 -22.94
N GLU A 285 14.05 3.02 -22.46
CA GLU A 285 13.91 1.56 -22.48
C GLU A 285 12.73 1.10 -21.61
N ALA A 286 12.02 0.04 -22.03
CA ALA A 286 10.91 -0.54 -21.26
C ALA A 286 11.36 -0.98 -19.86
N VAL A 287 10.43 -0.98 -18.89
CA VAL A 287 10.79 -1.42 -17.54
C VAL A 287 10.86 -2.94 -17.51
N ILE A 288 12.07 -3.48 -17.38
CA ILE A 288 12.33 -4.93 -17.38
C ILE A 288 11.67 -5.63 -16.17
N GLU A 289 11.53 -4.93 -15.05
CA GLU A 289 11.08 -5.48 -13.77
C GLU A 289 9.77 -4.87 -13.31
N ASP A 290 8.77 -5.73 -13.15
CA ASP A 290 7.50 -5.37 -12.53
C ASP A 290 7.48 -5.83 -11.08
N THR A 291 7.45 -4.85 -10.17
CA THR A 291 7.44 -5.07 -8.71
C THR A 291 6.30 -5.97 -8.28
N VAL A 292 5.14 -5.89 -8.93
CA VAL A 292 3.96 -6.69 -8.58
C VAL A 292 4.18 -8.17 -8.93
N THR A 293 4.74 -8.44 -10.12
CA THR A 293 5.06 -9.82 -10.53
C THR A 293 6.12 -10.45 -9.65
N ILE A 294 7.08 -9.65 -9.19
CA ILE A 294 8.15 -10.10 -8.30
C ILE A 294 7.59 -10.35 -6.90
N SER A 295 6.76 -9.43 -6.36
CA SER A 295 6.17 -9.59 -5.04
C SER A 295 5.22 -10.78 -4.94
N LYS A 296 4.51 -11.12 -6.04
CA LYS A 296 3.70 -12.35 -6.15
C LYS A 296 4.48 -13.63 -5.86
N GLN A 297 5.79 -13.63 -6.16
CA GLN A 297 6.66 -14.79 -6.00
C GLN A 297 7.45 -14.76 -4.68
N MET A 298 7.30 -13.69 -3.89
CA MET A 298 8.00 -13.55 -2.61
C MET A 298 7.22 -14.19 -1.47
N ARG A 299 7.91 -14.92 -0.61
CA ARG A 299 7.32 -15.43 0.64
C ARG A 299 7.12 -14.26 1.62
N PRO A 300 5.96 -14.12 2.27
CA PRO A 300 5.77 -13.14 3.32
C PRO A 300 6.77 -13.39 4.44
N ALA A 301 7.48 -12.34 4.86
CA ALA A 301 8.43 -12.41 5.95
C ALA A 301 7.77 -11.91 7.23
N SER A 302 7.74 -12.77 8.26
CA SER A 302 7.37 -12.34 9.62
C SER A 302 8.40 -11.31 10.12
N PRO A 303 7.98 -10.21 10.77
CA PRO A 303 8.91 -9.25 11.38
C PRO A 303 9.88 -9.97 12.32
N PRO A 304 11.18 -9.63 12.36
CA PRO A 304 12.11 -10.25 13.28
C PRO A 304 11.63 -10.09 14.73
N ALA A 305 11.58 -11.20 15.48
CA ALA A 305 11.11 -11.23 16.87
C ALA A 305 11.80 -10.20 17.79
N ALA A 306 12.99 -9.72 17.44
CA ALA A 306 13.72 -8.72 18.22
C ALA A 306 13.16 -7.28 18.14
N CYS A 307 12.27 -6.96 17.20
CA CYS A 307 11.68 -5.61 17.09
C CYS A 307 10.58 -5.34 18.13
N THR A 308 10.09 -6.35 18.85
CA THR A 308 9.01 -6.20 19.84
C THR A 308 9.50 -5.84 21.25
N GLU A 309 10.80 -5.96 21.55
CA GLU A 309 11.33 -5.79 22.91
C GLU A 309 11.84 -4.37 23.26
N PHE A 310 11.89 -3.44 22.30
CA PHE A 310 12.47 -2.10 22.53
C PHE A 310 11.52 -1.08 23.21
N GLY A 311 10.39 -1.52 23.78
CA GLY A 311 9.29 -0.65 24.18
C GLY A 311 8.98 -0.49 25.68
N ASP A 312 9.71 -1.11 26.63
CA ASP A 312 9.36 -1.04 28.06
C ASP A 312 10.47 -0.41 28.93
N PRO A 313 10.32 0.85 29.40
CA PRO A 313 11.16 1.44 30.44
C PRO A 313 10.65 1.15 31.88
N GLY A 314 9.84 0.10 32.08
CA GLY A 314 8.98 -0.01 33.27
C GLY A 314 9.19 -1.18 34.23
N ASN A 315 10.07 -2.16 33.98
CA ASN A 315 10.11 -3.35 34.85
C ASN A 315 11.50 -3.70 35.38
N ASN A 316 11.86 -3.06 36.49
CA ASN A 316 12.85 -3.55 37.44
C ASN A 316 12.16 -4.50 38.44
N PHE A 317 12.49 -5.80 38.43
CA PHE A 317 13.20 -6.44 39.57
C PHE A 317 13.39 -7.98 39.46
N ARG A 318 14.64 -8.38 39.78
CA ARG A 318 15.13 -9.60 40.49
C ARG A 318 15.03 -10.96 39.77
N LYS A 319 16.10 -11.41 39.10
CA LYS A 319 17.33 -12.10 39.61
C LYS A 319 17.19 -13.59 39.97
N ALA A 320 17.78 -14.43 39.14
CA ALA A 320 18.80 -15.45 39.50
C ALA A 320 19.65 -15.66 38.23
N GLY A 321 20.98 -15.58 38.18
CA GLY A 321 22.00 -15.58 39.21
C GLY A 321 23.19 -16.36 38.65
N LEU A 322 24.06 -15.72 37.86
CA LEU A 322 25.48 -16.08 37.77
C LEU A 322 26.26 -14.84 37.28
N SER A 323 26.77 -14.10 38.25
CA SER A 323 27.70 -12.98 38.06
C SER A 323 29.09 -13.47 38.41
N SER A 324 30.06 -13.35 37.51
CA SER A 324 31.29 -12.61 37.81
C SER A 324 32.24 -12.46 36.61
N TYR A 325 32.89 -11.29 36.62
CA TYR A 325 34.03 -10.80 35.82
C TYR A 325 33.77 -10.07 34.50
N SER A 326 33.64 -8.74 34.67
CA SER A 326 33.93 -7.70 33.70
C SER A 326 35.39 -7.74 33.23
N GLN A 327 35.63 -7.54 31.93
CA GLN A 327 36.47 -6.43 31.44
C GLN A 327 36.38 -6.30 29.91
N GLY A 328 36.05 -5.08 29.45
CA GLY A 328 36.54 -4.52 28.19
C GLY A 328 35.87 -4.96 26.89
N ALA A 329 34.77 -4.31 26.51
CA ALA A 329 34.40 -4.18 25.10
C ALA A 329 33.90 -2.76 24.82
N ARG A 330 34.76 -1.99 24.15
CA ARG A 330 34.49 -0.62 23.69
C ARG A 330 33.29 -0.63 22.74
N ARG A 331 32.29 0.18 23.06
CA ARG A 331 31.17 0.53 22.16
C ARG A 331 31.73 1.07 20.83
N LEU A 332 31.52 0.35 19.75
CA LEU A 332 31.55 0.91 18.39
C LEU A 332 30.18 1.56 18.14
N LYS A 333 30.18 2.89 17.98
CA LYS A 333 29.00 3.67 17.56
C LYS A 333 28.69 3.36 16.10
N ALA A 334 27.45 2.96 15.81
CA ALA A 334 26.91 2.94 14.46
C ALA A 334 26.73 4.38 13.92
N PRO A 335 26.91 4.61 12.60
CA PRO A 335 26.89 5.95 12.01
C PRO A 335 25.48 6.55 12.00
N LYS A 336 25.40 7.84 12.35
CA LYS A 336 24.19 8.67 12.27
C LYS A 336 23.77 8.78 10.80
N GLN A 337 22.58 8.30 10.45
CA GLN A 337 21.89 8.72 9.23
C GLN A 337 21.40 10.16 9.45
N HIS A 338 21.75 11.04 8.51
CA HIS A 338 21.36 12.45 8.52
C HIS A 338 19.86 12.57 8.22
N HIS A 339 19.09 13.00 9.22
CA HIS A 339 17.74 13.51 9.04
C HIS A 339 17.85 14.97 8.56
N ILE A 340 17.20 15.30 7.46
CA ILE A 340 17.01 16.68 6.99
C ILE A 340 15.81 17.22 7.76
N ASP A 341 16.08 18.15 8.68
CA ASP A 341 15.08 18.88 9.45
C ASP A 341 14.77 20.19 8.73
N LEU A 342 13.51 20.38 8.35
CA LEU A 342 12.97 21.57 7.70
C LEU A 342 11.75 21.98 8.52
N GLY A 343 11.97 22.85 9.50
CA GLY A 343 10.94 23.41 10.35
C GLY A 343 11.45 24.64 11.09
N MET A 344 11.28 25.81 10.47
CA MET A 344 11.37 27.10 11.14
C MET A 344 9.97 27.71 11.13
N ASN A 345 9.44 28.01 12.32
CA ASN A 345 8.61 29.17 12.63
C ASN A 345 8.36 29.23 14.16
N PRO A 346 8.04 30.42 14.70
CA PRO A 346 8.82 31.03 15.78
C PRO A 346 8.02 31.29 17.08
N ASP A 347 8.73 31.89 18.05
CA ASP A 347 8.26 32.65 19.22
C ASP A 347 7.62 31.88 20.40
N ASP A 348 8.32 31.78 21.55
CA ASP A 348 8.23 32.73 22.67
C ASP A 348 8.81 32.18 24.00
N ASP A 349 9.37 33.13 24.77
CA ASP A 349 9.60 33.19 26.23
C ASP A 349 10.85 32.53 26.90
N ASP A 350 11.85 33.40 27.06
CA ASP A 350 12.66 33.73 28.27
C ASP A 350 12.76 32.74 29.45
N ASP A 351 14.00 32.40 29.82
CA ASP A 351 14.54 32.68 31.17
C ASP A 351 16.07 32.42 31.26
N ASP A 352 16.77 33.42 31.80
CA ASP A 352 18.22 33.53 32.00
C ASP A 352 18.82 32.49 32.97
N VAL A 353 19.98 31.92 32.63
CA VAL A 353 21.11 31.81 33.59
C VAL A 353 22.46 31.63 32.92
N GLU A 354 23.34 32.62 33.13
CA GLU A 354 24.77 32.61 32.85
C GLU A 354 25.52 31.55 33.70
N PHE A 355 26.47 30.83 33.07
CA PHE A 355 27.66 30.38 33.79
C PHE A 355 28.89 30.34 32.86
N ASP A 356 29.76 31.34 33.03
CA ASP A 356 31.12 31.40 32.52
C ASP A 356 32.00 30.38 33.26
N ASN A 357 32.79 29.62 32.49
CA ASN A 357 34.11 29.22 32.95
C ASN A 357 35.03 28.93 31.75
N SER A 358 35.86 29.94 31.51
CA SER A 358 37.00 29.97 30.60
C SER A 358 38.17 29.05 31.04
N LEU A 359 39.09 28.80 30.09
CA LEU A 359 40.44 28.17 30.16
C LEU A 359 40.46 26.65 29.90
N GLN A 360 41.32 26.06 29.05
CA GLN A 360 42.56 26.50 28.41
C GLN A 360 42.91 25.57 27.24
N GLY A 361 43.55 26.09 26.20
CA GLY A 361 43.98 25.32 25.02
C GLY A 361 45.21 24.44 25.26
N SER A 362 45.32 23.38 24.46
CA SER A 362 46.61 22.79 24.07
C SER A 362 46.46 22.07 22.73
N ASP A 363 47.23 22.53 21.75
CA ASP A 363 47.45 21.89 20.45
C ASP A 363 47.99 20.45 20.61
N ASN A 364 47.55 19.55 19.71
CA ASN A 364 48.45 18.60 19.05
C ASN A 364 47.74 17.84 17.91
N ASP A 365 48.11 18.23 16.70
CA ASP A 365 48.00 17.46 15.47
C ASP A 365 48.61 16.06 15.62
N LYS A 366 47.84 14.99 15.33
CA LYS A 366 48.35 13.74 14.69
C LYS A 366 47.28 13.07 13.83
N ARG A 367 47.45 13.27 12.52
CA ARG A 367 46.82 12.58 11.40
C ARG A 367 47.41 11.16 11.29
N SER A 368 46.60 10.08 11.32
CA SER A 368 47.08 8.74 10.94
C SER A 368 46.34 8.20 9.73
N VAL A 369 47.14 7.91 8.71
CA VAL A 369 46.83 7.26 7.44
C VAL A 369 46.84 5.75 7.71
N PHE A 370 45.80 5.02 7.30
CA PHE A 370 45.84 3.56 7.27
C PHE A 370 45.90 3.08 5.81
N SER A 371 47.08 2.59 5.44
CA SER A 371 47.40 1.83 4.23
C SER A 371 46.88 0.40 4.37
N ASN A 372 46.30 -0.15 3.31
CA ASN A 372 45.98 -1.58 3.19
C ASN A 372 47.07 -2.24 2.32
N ASP A 373 47.98 -2.99 2.96
CA ASP A 373 48.91 -3.87 2.26
C ASP A 373 48.29 -5.27 2.10
N ILE A 374 48.33 -5.75 0.86
CA ILE A 374 47.97 -7.08 0.41
C ILE A 374 49.25 -7.93 0.37
N SER A 375 49.25 -9.04 1.09
CA SER A 375 50.07 -10.23 0.82
C SER A 375 49.32 -11.41 1.45
N GLY A 376 49.16 -12.61 0.89
CA GLY A 376 49.67 -13.27 -0.30
C GLY A 376 49.54 -14.76 0.04
N SER A 377 48.70 -15.52 -0.67
CA SER A 377 48.65 -16.99 -0.52
C SER A 377 48.36 -17.64 -1.87
N GLU A 378 49.46 -18.09 -2.47
CA GLU A 378 49.69 -19.38 -3.14
C GLU A 378 48.53 -20.05 -3.88
N VAL A 379 48.73 -20.06 -5.20
CA VAL A 379 48.27 -20.99 -6.23
C VAL A 379 48.29 -22.45 -5.78
N VAL A 380 47.13 -23.12 -5.90
CA VAL A 380 47.07 -24.55 -6.24
C VAL A 380 46.13 -24.69 -7.45
N ASP A 381 46.72 -25.26 -8.48
CA ASP A 381 46.24 -25.49 -9.84
C ASP A 381 45.22 -26.64 -9.85
N ASP A 382 44.05 -26.43 -10.47
CA ASP A 382 43.23 -27.54 -10.97
C ASP A 382 42.57 -27.10 -12.28
N ASN A 383 43.06 -27.73 -13.35
CA ASN A 383 42.67 -27.55 -14.74
C ASN A 383 41.18 -27.87 -14.97
N ILE A 384 40.42 -26.91 -15.50
CA ILE A 384 39.18 -27.19 -16.23
C ILE A 384 39.27 -26.53 -17.60
N ASP A 385 39.29 -27.39 -18.62
CA ASP A 385 39.35 -27.04 -20.03
C ASP A 385 38.26 -26.05 -20.45
N ARG A 386 38.70 -25.09 -21.26
CA ARG A 386 37.87 -24.14 -21.98
C ARG A 386 36.98 -24.88 -22.98
N ILE A 387 35.67 -24.75 -22.83
CA ILE A 387 34.75 -24.76 -23.97
C ILE A 387 34.05 -23.41 -24.00
N ALA A 388 34.41 -22.62 -25.01
CA ALA A 388 33.70 -21.42 -25.39
C ALA A 388 32.32 -21.81 -25.93
N SER A 389 31.26 -21.38 -25.25
CA SER A 389 29.92 -21.30 -25.82
C SER A 389 29.39 -19.89 -25.67
N THR A 390 29.47 -19.15 -26.78
CA THR A 390 28.67 -17.95 -27.03
C THR A 390 27.19 -18.34 -26.95
N SER A 391 26.42 -17.71 -26.06
CA SER A 391 24.96 -17.82 -26.03
C SER A 391 24.35 -16.49 -25.53
N PRO A 392 23.18 -16.10 -26.05
CA PRO A 392 22.70 -14.72 -26.01
C PRO A 392 22.11 -14.34 -24.65
N GLU A 393 22.19 -13.04 -24.36
CA GLU A 393 21.60 -12.38 -23.20
C GLU A 393 20.07 -12.49 -23.23
N THR A 394 19.54 -13.51 -22.55
CA THR A 394 18.18 -13.49 -22.00
C THR A 394 18.29 -13.96 -20.57
N SER A 395 18.14 -13.04 -19.62
CA SER A 395 18.03 -13.31 -18.20
C SER A 395 16.70 -13.99 -17.90
N ILE A 396 16.62 -15.27 -18.20
CA ILE A 396 15.66 -16.18 -17.58
C ILE A 396 16.21 -16.48 -16.18
N ILE A 397 15.39 -16.23 -15.17
CA ILE A 397 15.67 -16.45 -13.76
C ILE A 397 16.03 -17.93 -13.57
N ASN A 398 17.32 -18.24 -13.45
CA ASN A 398 17.78 -19.56 -13.04
C ASN A 398 17.54 -19.70 -11.53
N PRO A 399 16.81 -20.73 -11.05
CA PRO A 399 16.49 -20.93 -9.64
C PRO A 399 17.69 -21.40 -8.78
N GLY A 400 18.91 -20.99 -9.13
CA GLY A 400 20.14 -21.40 -8.46
C GLY A 400 21.16 -20.28 -8.22
N ILE A 401 20.92 -19.05 -8.72
CA ILE A 401 21.81 -17.91 -8.49
C ILE A 401 21.25 -17.13 -7.31
N ARG A 402 22.00 -17.03 -6.21
CA ARG A 402 21.70 -16.10 -5.09
C ARG A 402 21.94 -14.66 -5.57
N ALA A 403 21.04 -14.17 -6.41
CA ALA A 403 20.97 -12.77 -6.79
C ALA A 403 19.71 -12.16 -6.17
N LEU A 404 19.74 -10.85 -5.96
CA LEU A 404 18.52 -10.13 -5.64
C LEU A 404 17.57 -10.27 -6.84
N PRO A 405 16.25 -10.37 -6.61
CA PRO A 405 15.28 -10.46 -7.71
C PRO A 405 15.12 -9.15 -8.47
N TRP A 406 15.84 -8.09 -8.09
CA TRP A 406 15.88 -6.80 -8.75
C TRP A 406 17.28 -6.45 -9.25
N THR A 407 17.33 -5.75 -10.38
CA THR A 407 18.53 -5.14 -10.92
C THR A 407 18.87 -3.88 -10.12
N PRO A 408 20.16 -3.64 -9.83
CA PRO A 408 20.56 -2.39 -9.21
C PRO A 408 20.26 -1.22 -10.15
N LYS A 409 19.77 -0.12 -9.58
CA LYS A 409 19.42 1.13 -10.30
C LYS A 409 20.31 2.25 -9.80
N VAL A 410 20.95 2.96 -10.73
CA VAL A 410 21.84 4.09 -10.45
C VAL A 410 21.17 5.37 -10.97
N ARG A 411 21.07 6.40 -10.13
CA ARG A 411 20.56 7.72 -10.56
C ARG A 411 21.67 8.56 -11.15
N MET A 412 21.30 9.61 -11.88
CA MET A 412 22.28 10.51 -12.48
C MET A 412 23.14 11.25 -11.47
N GLY A 413 22.55 11.68 -10.35
CA GLY A 413 23.30 12.31 -9.26
C GLY A 413 24.32 11.40 -8.60
N ASP A 414 24.07 10.09 -8.55
CA ASP A 414 25.00 9.12 -7.95
C ASP A 414 26.26 8.97 -8.80
N LEU A 415 26.11 8.99 -10.14
CA LEU A 415 27.23 8.98 -11.07
C LEU A 415 28.05 10.27 -10.97
N ASP A 416 27.38 11.42 -10.92
CA ASP A 416 28.03 12.74 -10.79
C ASP A 416 28.82 12.80 -9.46
N GLN A 417 28.21 12.38 -8.35
CA GLN A 417 28.87 12.33 -7.04
C GLN A 417 30.06 11.36 -7.02
N PHE A 418 29.94 10.20 -7.66
CA PHE A 418 31.03 9.22 -7.76
C PHE A 418 32.21 9.77 -8.56
N LEU A 419 31.95 10.44 -9.68
CA LEU A 419 32.97 11.09 -10.51
C LEU A 419 33.63 12.26 -9.78
N ASP A 420 32.86 13.10 -9.10
CA ASP A 420 33.40 14.23 -8.32
C ASP A 420 34.28 13.76 -7.18
N TYR A 421 33.86 12.75 -6.42
CA TYR A 421 34.67 12.16 -5.36
C TYR A 421 35.96 11.54 -5.93
N SER A 422 35.86 10.80 -7.02
CA SER A 422 37.01 10.14 -7.65
C SER A 422 38.01 11.15 -8.21
N ARG A 423 37.53 12.17 -8.92
CA ARG A 423 38.38 13.23 -9.47
C ARG A 423 39.00 14.07 -8.37
N LEU A 424 38.27 14.39 -7.30
CA LEU A 424 38.84 15.08 -6.15
C LEU A 424 39.92 14.26 -5.45
N LYS A 425 39.71 12.95 -5.31
CA LYS A 425 40.65 12.04 -4.64
C LYS A 425 41.94 11.80 -5.44
N PHE A 426 41.83 11.63 -6.75
CA PHE A 426 42.97 11.22 -7.60
C PHE A 426 43.58 12.36 -8.41
N VAL A 427 42.78 13.36 -8.81
CA VAL A 427 43.19 14.49 -9.67
C VAL A 427 43.25 15.80 -8.88
N GLY A 428 42.57 15.90 -7.73
CA GLY A 428 42.54 17.10 -6.88
C GLY A 428 41.61 18.21 -7.39
N TYR A 429 40.85 17.97 -8.46
CA TYR A 429 39.94 18.95 -9.07
C TYR A 429 38.68 18.27 -9.61
N SER A 430 37.51 18.84 -9.37
CA SER A 430 36.24 18.40 -9.98
C SER A 430 35.84 19.35 -11.12
N LEU A 431 35.58 18.77 -12.30
CA LEU A 431 35.04 19.48 -13.46
C LEU A 431 33.53 19.58 -13.30
N ARG A 432 32.98 20.79 -13.33
CA ARG A 432 31.52 20.99 -13.29
C ARG A 432 30.90 20.50 -14.60
N GLU A 433 29.84 19.70 -14.50
CA GLU A 433 29.00 19.22 -15.61
C GLU A 433 29.67 18.27 -16.63
N ASP A 434 30.91 17.83 -16.40
CA ASP A 434 31.58 16.86 -17.28
C ASP A 434 31.36 15.42 -16.84
N ARG A 435 30.62 14.64 -17.64
CA ARG A 435 30.25 13.24 -17.37
C ARG A 435 31.04 12.20 -18.17
N THR A 436 32.01 12.67 -18.95
CA THR A 436 32.66 11.86 -19.99
C THR A 436 34.16 11.73 -19.77
N THR A 437 34.81 12.75 -19.23
CA THR A 437 36.26 12.73 -19.06
C THR A 437 36.68 11.82 -17.90
N LEU A 438 37.41 10.75 -18.24
CA LEU A 438 38.01 9.80 -17.30
C LEU A 438 39.54 9.94 -17.20
N ALA A 439 40.10 11.00 -17.81
CA ALA A 439 41.53 11.25 -17.83
C ALA A 439 42.07 11.44 -16.40
N GLY A 440 43.13 10.70 -16.05
CA GLY A 440 43.77 10.76 -14.74
C GLY A 440 43.14 9.87 -13.65
N LEU A 441 42.08 9.11 -13.97
CA LEU A 441 41.48 8.13 -13.05
C LEU A 441 42.05 6.72 -13.28
N PRO A 442 42.27 5.91 -12.23
CA PRO A 442 42.67 4.51 -12.35
C PRO A 442 41.66 3.60 -13.09
N ASP A 443 42.15 2.54 -13.72
CA ASP A 443 41.34 1.55 -14.48
C ASP A 443 40.15 0.95 -13.69
N PRO A 444 40.27 0.63 -12.39
CA PRO A 444 39.11 0.15 -11.61
C PRO A 444 37.96 1.16 -11.55
N ILE A 445 38.26 2.46 -11.62
CA ILE A 445 37.24 3.51 -11.66
C ILE A 445 36.59 3.58 -13.03
N HIS A 446 37.33 3.32 -14.12
CA HIS A 446 36.75 3.23 -15.45
C HIS A 446 35.77 2.06 -15.54
N GLU A 447 36.14 0.91 -14.98
CA GLU A 447 35.24 -0.25 -14.88
C GLU A 447 34.01 0.08 -14.03
N ALA A 448 34.18 0.72 -12.88
CA ALA A 448 33.06 1.16 -12.03
C ALA A 448 32.12 2.12 -12.79
N VAL A 449 32.65 3.13 -13.48
CA VAL A 449 31.84 4.07 -14.29
C VAL A 449 31.10 3.32 -15.41
N LYS A 450 31.73 2.34 -16.05
CA LYS A 450 31.09 1.50 -17.08
C LYS A 450 29.91 0.72 -16.50
N VAL A 451 30.08 0.13 -15.32
CA VAL A 451 29.01 -0.60 -14.60
C VAL A 451 27.88 0.36 -14.19
N LEU A 452 28.22 1.53 -13.64
CA LEU A 452 27.23 2.55 -13.26
C LEU A 452 26.42 3.05 -14.47
N LYS A 453 27.07 3.26 -15.62
CA LYS A 453 26.39 3.62 -16.87
C LYS A 453 25.50 2.50 -17.41
N LYS A 454 25.89 1.23 -17.25
CA LYS A 454 25.08 0.06 -17.64
C LYS A 454 23.79 -0.05 -16.81
N HIS A 455 23.83 0.31 -15.53
CA HIS A 455 22.69 0.25 -14.60
C HIS A 455 22.01 1.60 -14.38
N MET A 456 22.22 2.54 -15.30
CA MET A 456 21.64 3.88 -15.23
C MET A 456 20.14 3.81 -15.50
N TYR A 457 19.34 4.22 -14.52
CA TYR A 457 17.90 4.28 -14.67
C TYR A 457 17.45 5.74 -14.74
N ILE A 458 16.85 6.12 -15.86
CA ILE A 458 16.20 7.42 -16.02
C ILE A 458 14.72 7.26 -15.74
N SER A 459 14.26 7.99 -14.73
CA SER A 459 12.85 8.05 -14.36
C SER A 459 12.05 8.98 -15.27
N LEU A 460 10.74 8.74 -15.41
CA LEU A 460 9.84 9.66 -16.12
C LEU A 460 9.81 11.04 -15.45
N SER A 461 9.90 11.08 -14.11
CA SER A 461 9.96 12.33 -13.35
C SER A 461 11.19 13.16 -13.69
N GLU A 462 12.36 12.55 -13.90
CA GLU A 462 13.57 13.29 -14.33
C GLU A 462 13.38 13.88 -15.73
N LYS A 463 12.74 13.16 -16.66
CA LYS A 463 12.38 13.70 -17.99
C LYS A 463 11.38 14.85 -17.90
N GLN A 464 10.41 14.74 -17.02
CA GLN A 464 9.44 15.81 -16.77
C GLN A 464 10.13 17.05 -16.19
N ILE A 465 10.97 16.89 -15.17
CA ILE A 465 11.75 17.99 -14.57
C ILE A 465 12.68 18.64 -15.62
N GLU A 466 13.31 17.84 -16.48
CA GLU A 466 14.13 18.34 -17.59
C GLU A 466 13.29 19.19 -18.56
N SER A 467 12.09 18.72 -18.92
CA SER A 467 11.14 19.46 -19.75
C SER A 467 10.69 20.76 -19.09
N GLU A 468 10.29 20.72 -17.82
CA GLU A 468 9.87 21.90 -17.05
C GLU A 468 11.00 22.94 -16.93
N ASN A 469 12.23 22.50 -16.66
CA ASN A 469 13.40 23.38 -16.66
C ASN A 469 13.65 24.01 -18.05
N ASN A 470 13.46 23.26 -19.13
CA ASN A 470 13.56 23.80 -20.49
C ASN A 470 12.47 24.84 -20.79
N ILE A 471 11.24 24.64 -20.30
CA ILE A 471 10.13 25.60 -20.38
C ILE A 471 10.48 26.86 -19.58
N LEU A 472 10.96 26.73 -18.34
CA LEU A 472 11.37 27.85 -17.49
C LEU A 472 12.53 28.65 -18.11
N ASN A 473 13.51 27.96 -18.69
CA ASN A 473 14.66 28.59 -19.34
C ASN A 473 14.30 29.25 -20.69
N ARG A 474 13.23 28.79 -21.36
CA ARG A 474 12.81 29.29 -22.69
C ARG A 474 11.27 29.44 -22.79
N PRO A 475 10.67 30.38 -22.03
CA PRO A 475 9.21 30.47 -21.90
C PRO A 475 8.49 30.94 -23.16
N ILE A 476 9.19 31.62 -24.09
CA ILE A 476 8.57 32.14 -25.32
C ILE A 476 8.44 31.05 -26.39
N LEU A 477 9.36 30.07 -26.44
CA LEU A 477 9.31 28.98 -27.42
C LEU A 477 8.36 27.85 -27.01
N ASN A 478 8.19 27.60 -25.71
CA ASN A 478 7.54 26.39 -25.20
C ASN A 478 6.17 26.66 -24.55
N LYS A 479 5.47 27.72 -24.99
CA LYS A 479 4.30 28.28 -24.29
C LYS A 479 3.03 27.40 -24.29
N ASP A 480 3.00 26.35 -25.11
CA ASP A 480 1.77 25.63 -25.46
C ASP A 480 1.73 24.14 -25.07
N VAL A 481 2.62 23.66 -24.19
CA VAL A 481 2.52 22.28 -23.70
C VAL A 481 1.48 22.21 -22.59
N VAL A 482 0.21 22.16 -22.98
CA VAL A 482 -0.88 21.79 -22.07
C VAL A 482 -0.75 20.27 -21.83
N PRO A 483 -0.59 19.80 -20.57
CA PRO A 483 -0.56 18.38 -20.30
C PRO A 483 -1.87 17.72 -20.74
N GLU A 484 -1.77 16.50 -21.28
CA GLU A 484 -2.93 15.72 -21.70
C GLU A 484 -3.75 15.34 -20.47
N LEU A 485 -4.93 15.95 -20.30
CA LEU A 485 -5.84 15.67 -19.20
C LEU A 485 -6.40 14.24 -19.26
N THR A 486 -5.60 13.29 -18.80
CA THR A 486 -5.99 11.90 -18.58
C THR A 486 -6.88 11.78 -17.34
N ALA A 487 -7.62 10.67 -17.22
CA ALA A 487 -8.44 10.40 -16.03
C ALA A 487 -7.63 10.51 -14.72
N THR A 488 -6.38 10.05 -14.74
CA THR A 488 -5.44 10.17 -13.63
C THR A 488 -5.12 11.62 -13.29
N GLU A 489 -4.90 12.48 -14.29
CA GLU A 489 -4.62 13.91 -14.07
C GLU A 489 -5.83 14.65 -13.53
N ILE A 490 -7.04 14.33 -14.02
CA ILE A 490 -8.30 14.91 -13.54
C ILE A 490 -8.48 14.55 -12.06
N LEU A 491 -8.31 13.28 -11.71
CA LEU A 491 -8.39 12.81 -10.32
C LEU A 491 -7.31 13.47 -9.45
N TYR A 492 -6.06 13.49 -9.91
CA TYR A 492 -4.95 14.08 -9.17
C TYR A 492 -5.16 15.57 -8.91
N LYS A 493 -5.62 16.33 -9.91
CA LYS A 493 -5.96 17.75 -9.78
C LYS A 493 -7.05 17.98 -8.74
N ALA A 494 -8.08 17.12 -8.71
CA ALA A 494 -9.15 17.21 -7.72
C ALA A 494 -8.68 16.81 -6.31
N MET A 495 -7.76 15.85 -6.21
CA MET A 495 -7.22 15.34 -4.93
C MET A 495 -6.12 16.24 -4.34
N LEU A 496 -5.39 17.00 -5.16
CA LEU A 496 -4.20 17.76 -4.77
C LEU A 496 -4.40 18.64 -3.51
N PRO A 497 -5.51 19.39 -3.34
CA PRO A 497 -5.70 20.23 -2.16
C PRO A 497 -5.79 19.43 -0.84
N SER A 498 -6.29 18.20 -0.88
CA SER A 498 -6.51 17.33 0.27
C SER A 498 -5.56 16.12 0.33
N LEU A 499 -4.60 16.02 -0.59
CA LEU A 499 -3.69 14.88 -0.74
C LEU A 499 -2.95 14.51 0.56
N PRO A 500 -2.33 15.45 1.31
CA PRO A 500 -1.67 15.11 2.57
C PRO A 500 -2.65 14.51 3.60
N GLN A 501 -3.86 15.07 3.68
CA GLN A 501 -4.87 14.61 4.62
C GLN A 501 -5.41 13.22 4.25
N ASN A 502 -5.61 12.95 2.96
CA ASN A 502 -6.01 11.64 2.46
C ASN A 502 -4.94 10.58 2.80
N MET A 503 -3.66 10.89 2.58
CA MET A 503 -2.55 10.00 2.94
C MET A 503 -2.50 9.70 4.43
N ILE A 504 -2.60 10.73 5.29
CA ILE A 504 -2.62 10.55 6.74
C ILE A 504 -3.80 9.69 7.18
N SER A 505 -4.98 9.90 6.58
CA SER A 505 -6.20 9.18 6.94
C SER A 505 -6.13 7.70 6.55
N LEU A 506 -5.62 7.38 5.36
CA LEU A 506 -5.35 5.99 4.96
C LEU A 506 -4.32 5.33 5.87
N LEU A 507 -3.25 6.04 6.23
CA LEU A 507 -2.23 5.53 7.15
C LEU A 507 -2.81 5.25 8.54
N LYS A 508 -3.67 6.14 9.05
CA LYS A 508 -4.36 5.95 10.34
C LYS A 508 -5.24 4.70 10.33
N ILE A 509 -6.00 4.47 9.26
CA ILE A 509 -6.82 3.26 9.11
C ILE A 509 -5.91 2.02 9.04
N LEU A 510 -4.84 2.06 8.26
CA LEU A 510 -3.90 0.93 8.14
C LEU A 510 -3.25 0.59 9.49
N LEU A 511 -2.86 1.62 10.26
CA LEU A 511 -2.29 1.44 11.60
C LEU A 511 -3.31 0.86 12.59
N ALA A 512 -4.58 1.26 12.51
CA ALA A 512 -5.66 0.70 13.33
C ALA A 512 -6.02 -0.74 12.92
N ALA A 513 -5.85 -1.10 11.64
CA ALA A 513 -6.07 -2.45 11.13
C ALA A 513 -4.89 -3.40 11.38
N ALA A 514 -3.70 -2.87 11.62
CA ALA A 514 -2.52 -3.67 11.86
C ALA A 514 -2.66 -4.46 13.18
N PRO A 515 -2.35 -5.77 13.20
CA PRO A 515 -2.41 -6.56 14.42
C PRO A 515 -1.35 -6.03 15.40
N THR A 516 -1.78 -5.27 16.40
CA THR A 516 -0.91 -4.80 17.47
C THR A 516 -1.04 -5.70 18.69
N SER A 517 0.08 -6.00 19.36
CA SER A 517 0.14 -6.88 20.54
C SER A 517 -0.49 -6.29 21.80
N LYS A 518 -0.92 -5.02 21.77
CA LYS A 518 -1.64 -4.35 22.85
C LYS A 518 -2.90 -3.73 22.26
N ALA A 519 -4.06 -4.03 22.85
CA ALA A 519 -5.29 -3.26 22.66
C ALA A 519 -5.07 -1.85 23.24
N LYS A 520 -4.32 -1.00 22.53
CA LYS A 520 -4.41 0.43 22.74
C LYS A 520 -5.82 0.80 22.29
N THR A 521 -6.49 1.61 23.10
CA THR A 521 -7.72 2.28 22.71
C THR A 521 -7.40 3.15 21.51
N ASP A 522 -7.47 2.57 20.31
CA ASP A 522 -7.27 3.33 19.09
C ASP A 522 -8.34 4.42 19.04
N SER A 523 -7.93 5.64 18.70
CA SER A 523 -8.83 6.77 18.54
C SER A 523 -9.86 6.55 17.42
N ILE A 524 -9.75 5.45 16.67
CA ILE A 524 -10.56 5.11 15.50
C ILE A 524 -11.00 3.66 15.63
N ASN A 525 -12.30 3.43 15.84
CA ASN A 525 -12.88 2.09 15.90
C ASN A 525 -13.33 1.66 14.50
N ILE A 526 -12.47 0.93 13.78
CA ILE A 526 -12.80 0.35 12.47
C ILE A 526 -13.61 -0.95 12.57
N MET A 527 -13.77 -1.50 13.78
CA MET A 527 -14.43 -2.79 13.99
C MET A 527 -15.95 -2.69 14.19
N THR A 528 -16.51 -1.48 14.22
CA THR A 528 -17.96 -1.24 14.38
C THR A 528 -18.81 -1.97 13.34
N ASP A 529 -18.28 -2.20 12.14
CA ASP A 529 -18.99 -2.93 11.06
C ASP A 529 -18.80 -4.47 11.12
N VAL A 530 -17.86 -4.95 11.93
CA VAL A 530 -17.44 -6.37 11.97
C VAL A 530 -17.89 -7.06 13.26
N ILE A 531 -18.00 -6.31 14.35
CA ILE A 531 -18.39 -6.85 15.66
C ILE A 531 -19.93 -6.84 15.78
N PRO A 532 -20.55 -7.96 16.17
CA PRO A 532 -22.00 -8.03 16.44
C PRO A 532 -22.42 -7.20 17.67
N ASP A 533 -23.67 -6.76 17.67
CA ASP A 533 -24.33 -5.97 18.74
C ASP A 533 -24.21 -6.60 20.14
N GLU A 534 -24.19 -7.93 20.21
CA GLU A 534 -24.06 -8.68 21.45
C GLU A 534 -22.76 -9.48 21.44
N ILE A 535 -21.75 -9.01 22.15
CA ILE A 535 -20.75 -9.94 22.69
C ILE A 535 -21.54 -10.78 23.71
N PRO A 536 -21.70 -12.10 23.51
CA PRO A 536 -22.40 -12.91 24.49
C PRO A 536 -21.65 -12.77 25.82
N TYR A 537 -22.32 -12.22 26.84
CA TYR A 537 -21.81 -12.03 28.20
C TYR A 537 -21.49 -13.36 28.94
N ASN A 538 -21.33 -14.47 28.23
CA ASN A 538 -20.99 -15.79 28.76
C ASN A 538 -19.59 -16.21 28.30
N SER A 539 -18.57 -15.43 28.66
CA SER A 539 -17.19 -15.90 28.78
C SER A 539 -16.34 -14.87 29.54
N ILE A 540 -16.66 -14.70 30.82
CA ILE A 540 -15.69 -14.30 31.86
C ILE A 540 -15.71 -15.38 32.92
#